data_AF-A0A914U4T8-F1
#
_entry.id   AF-A0A914U4T8-F1
#
_cell.length_a   1.000
_cell.length_b   1.000
_cell.length_c   1.000
_cell.angle_alpha   90.00
_cell.angle_beta   90.00
_cell.angle_gamma   90.00
#
_symmetry.space_group_name_H-M   'P 1'
#
loop_
_entity.id
_entity.type
_entity.pdbx_description
1 polymer ?
#
loop_
_entity_poly.entity_id
_entity_poly.type
_entity_poly.pdbx_seq_one_letter_code
_entity_poly.pdbx_strand_id
1 'polypeptide(L)'
;MIKTDEEDMDQGLNEGASVSELNADVQQQQLQQQQQEQQQPQSNSSIQDERVLHIFIDLQKHWLSELQCSREKILVEMTEKLHQEFLSDQQKIRTELLTEFKQELDDVRSSLEERYREMINADVAQMEATHRRELSGIKKKQWCWHCENEAVYFCCWNTSYCSQQCQHDHWRTHRKYCRRRKGGKEDPAIDQGKKGNSNGTNGDAPVSG
;
A
#
# COMPACT_ATOMS: atom_id res chain seq x y z
N MET A 1 -1.74 31.03 22.31
CA MET A 1 -1.37 32.08 23.30
C MET A 1 -2.45 33.14 23.25
N ILE A 2 -3.55 32.89 23.95
CA ILE A 2 -4.73 33.76 24.00
C ILE A 2 -4.64 34.47 25.34
N LYS A 3 -4.48 35.79 25.32
CA LYS A 3 -4.43 36.65 26.51
C LYS A 3 -5.86 36.99 26.92
N THR A 4 -6.16 36.78 28.19
CA THR A 4 -7.34 37.27 28.90
C THR A 4 -6.98 38.60 29.56
N ASP A 5 -7.73 39.66 29.29
CA ASP A 5 -7.68 40.92 30.04
C ASP A 5 -9.13 41.28 30.44
N GLU A 6 -9.47 41.07 31.71
CA GLU A 6 -10.67 41.58 32.37
C GLU A 6 -10.23 42.19 33.70
N GLU A 7 -10.02 43.50 33.75
CA GLU A 7 -10.07 44.30 34.98
C GLU A 7 -10.63 45.70 34.69
N ASP A 8 -11.62 46.09 35.50
CA ASP A 8 -11.93 47.43 36.04
C ASP A 8 -13.37 47.92 35.87
N MET A 9 -14.15 47.83 36.96
CA MET A 9 -15.08 48.88 37.39
C MET A 9 -15.50 48.65 38.85
N ASP A 10 -14.78 49.30 39.78
CA ASP A 10 -15.23 49.54 41.15
C ASP A 10 -15.39 51.05 41.33
N GLN A 11 -16.62 51.53 41.57
CA GLN A 11 -16.90 52.79 42.27
C GLN A 11 -18.24 52.70 43.03
N GLY A 12 -18.14 52.51 44.35
CA GLY A 12 -18.64 53.49 45.31
C GLY A 12 -20.11 53.41 45.74
N LEU A 13 -20.35 52.91 46.96
CA LEU A 13 -21.49 53.34 47.79
C LEU A 13 -21.00 53.70 49.19
N ASN A 14 -21.23 54.97 49.52
CA ASN A 14 -20.94 55.63 50.79
C ASN A 14 -22.23 55.70 51.61
N GLU A 15 -22.38 54.88 52.65
CA GLU A 15 -23.42 55.06 53.67
C GLU A 15 -22.86 54.64 55.04
N GLY A 16 -22.36 55.62 55.79
CA GLY A 16 -21.92 55.45 57.17
C GLY A 16 -23.08 55.71 58.14
N ALA A 17 -23.78 54.66 58.56
CA ALA A 17 -24.52 54.68 59.82
C ALA A 17 -23.52 54.42 60.97
N SER A 18 -23.55 55.25 62.02
CA SER A 18 -22.62 55.11 63.15
C SER A 18 -22.91 53.81 63.90
N VAL A 19 -21.86 53.05 64.22
CA VAL A 19 -21.89 51.78 64.98
C VAL A 19 -22.64 51.93 66.33
N SER A 20 -22.73 53.15 66.87
CA SER A 20 -23.49 53.46 68.08
C SER A 20 -25.01 53.37 67.91
N GLU A 21 -25.56 53.69 66.73
CA GLU A 21 -27.00 53.62 66.46
C GLU A 21 -27.46 52.18 66.22
N LEU A 22 -26.65 51.38 65.50
CA LEU A 22 -26.92 49.95 65.29
C LEU A 22 -26.92 49.15 66.60
N ASN A 23 -26.06 49.50 67.56
CA ASN A 23 -26.03 48.82 68.86
C ASN A 23 -27.26 49.14 69.73
N ALA A 24 -27.84 50.34 69.62
CA ALA A 24 -29.04 50.70 70.38
C ALA A 24 -30.29 49.98 69.85
N ASP A 25 -30.41 49.84 68.53
CA ASP A 25 -31.51 49.13 67.88
C ASP A 25 -31.49 47.62 68.16
N VAL A 26 -30.30 47.02 68.18
CA VAL A 26 -30.13 45.60 68.56
C VAL A 26 -30.55 45.35 70.01
N GLN A 27 -30.22 46.27 70.91
CA GLN A 27 -30.56 46.14 72.33
C GLN A 27 -32.07 46.36 72.57
N GLN A 28 -32.68 47.27 71.83
CA GLN A 28 -34.12 47.51 71.89
C GLN A 28 -34.92 46.35 71.28
N GLN A 29 -34.43 45.73 70.20
CA GLN A 29 -35.01 44.49 69.65
C GLN A 29 -34.90 43.31 70.61
N GLN A 30 -33.77 43.13 71.29
CA GLN A 30 -33.61 42.04 72.27
C GLN A 30 -34.54 42.19 73.48
N LEU A 31 -34.77 43.41 73.96
CA LEU A 31 -35.71 43.71 75.05
C LEU A 31 -37.18 43.52 74.64
N GLN A 32 -37.52 43.80 73.38
CA GLN A 32 -38.85 43.51 72.82
C GLN A 32 -39.09 42.01 72.65
N GLN A 33 -38.05 41.26 72.25
CA GLN A 33 -38.13 39.82 72.06
C GLN A 33 -38.30 39.06 73.39
N GLN A 34 -37.58 39.48 74.45
CA GLN A 34 -37.75 38.92 75.80
C GLN A 34 -39.13 39.21 76.43
N GLN A 35 -39.79 40.31 76.04
CA GLN A 35 -41.15 40.63 76.52
C GLN A 35 -42.24 39.84 75.77
N GLN A 36 -42.00 39.43 74.53
CA GLN A 36 -42.92 38.59 73.75
C GLN A 36 -42.88 37.11 74.17
N GLU A 37 -41.76 36.60 74.69
CA GLU A 37 -41.63 35.21 75.14
C GLU A 37 -42.41 34.86 76.42
N GLN A 38 -42.91 35.85 77.18
CA GLN A 38 -43.68 35.60 78.41
C GLN A 38 -45.18 35.35 78.21
N GLN A 39 -45.68 35.37 76.96
CA GLN A 39 -47.09 35.07 76.66
C GLN A 39 -47.22 34.04 75.53
N GLN A 40 -47.04 32.76 75.86
CA GLN A 40 -47.58 31.67 75.04
C GLN A 40 -48.47 30.75 75.86
N PRO A 41 -49.74 30.51 75.45
CA PRO A 41 -50.53 29.40 75.96
C PRO A 41 -50.01 28.10 75.34
N GLN A 42 -49.69 27.12 76.20
CA GLN A 42 -49.33 25.78 75.74
C GLN A 42 -50.54 25.12 75.07
N SER A 43 -50.47 24.99 73.74
CA SER A 43 -51.40 24.18 72.97
C SER A 43 -50.64 23.00 72.36
N ASN A 44 -51.17 21.81 72.60
CA ASN A 44 -50.53 20.51 72.33
C ASN A 44 -50.51 20.14 70.81
N SER A 45 -50.43 21.14 69.93
CA SER A 45 -50.44 21.01 68.46
C SER A 45 -49.04 20.99 67.83
N SER A 46 -47.99 21.24 68.61
CA SER A 46 -46.62 21.47 68.12
C SER A 46 -45.83 20.21 67.73
N ILE A 47 -46.18 19.04 68.28
CA ILE A 47 -45.45 17.78 68.04
C ILE A 47 -45.78 17.14 66.67
N GLN A 48 -46.98 17.41 66.13
CA GLN A 48 -47.35 16.92 64.79
C GLN A 48 -46.65 17.72 63.68
N ASP A 49 -46.39 19.00 63.93
CA ASP A 49 -45.77 19.93 62.97
C ASP A 49 -44.28 19.60 62.74
N GLU A 50 -43.52 19.28 63.80
CA GLU A 50 -42.11 18.82 63.67
C GLU A 50 -41.96 17.52 62.89
N ARG A 51 -42.88 16.55 63.10
CA ARG A 51 -42.83 15.26 62.39
C ARG A 51 -43.12 15.43 60.91
N VAL A 52 -44.09 16.29 60.58
CA VAL A 52 -44.41 16.62 59.19
C VAL A 52 -43.24 17.39 58.54
N LEU A 53 -42.64 18.35 59.24
CA LEU A 53 -41.45 19.08 58.78
C LEU A 53 -40.27 18.13 58.49
N HIS A 54 -40.01 17.16 59.36
CA HIS A 54 -38.94 16.18 59.14
C HIS A 54 -39.19 15.32 57.89
N ILE A 55 -40.44 14.90 57.66
CA ILE A 55 -40.83 14.17 56.45
C ILE A 55 -40.60 15.02 55.19
N PHE A 56 -40.93 16.32 55.23
CA PHE A 56 -40.66 17.25 54.13
C PHE A 56 -39.16 17.43 53.87
N ILE A 57 -38.36 17.58 54.93
CA ILE A 57 -36.90 17.71 54.82
C ILE A 57 -36.29 16.43 54.25
N ASP A 58 -36.73 15.25 54.70
CA ASP A 58 -36.24 13.97 54.19
C ASP A 58 -36.61 13.77 52.72
N LEU A 59 -37.83 14.13 52.33
CA LEU A 59 -38.26 14.09 50.94
C LEU A 59 -37.45 15.06 50.07
N GLN A 60 -37.19 16.28 50.56
CA GLN A 60 -36.37 17.26 49.85
C GLN A 60 -34.93 16.76 49.68
N LYS A 61 -34.33 16.21 50.74
CA LYS A 61 -32.99 15.61 50.68
C LYS A 61 -32.93 14.44 49.71
N HIS A 62 -33.91 13.54 49.78
CA HIS A 62 -33.99 12.41 48.86
C HIS A 62 -34.10 12.89 47.41
N TRP A 63 -35.00 13.83 47.12
CA TRP A 63 -35.20 14.34 45.77
C TRP A 63 -33.94 15.05 45.22
N LEU A 64 -33.28 15.86 46.04
CA LEU A 64 -32.01 16.51 45.65
C LEU A 64 -30.90 15.48 45.40
N SER A 65 -30.80 14.45 46.24
CA SER A 65 -29.85 13.34 46.05
C SER A 65 -30.12 12.56 44.77
N GLU A 66 -31.39 12.25 44.47
CA GLU A 66 -31.79 11.55 43.25
C GLU A 66 -31.48 12.36 41.99
N LEU A 67 -31.76 13.67 42.01
CA LEU A 67 -31.40 14.56 40.91
C LEU A 67 -29.88 14.63 40.69
N GLN A 68 -29.11 14.74 41.77
CA GLN A 68 -27.65 14.76 41.69
C GLN A 68 -27.12 13.44 41.13
N CYS A 69 -27.60 12.30 41.65
CA CYS A 69 -27.23 10.97 41.17
C CYS A 69 -27.56 10.78 39.70
N SER A 70 -28.77 11.17 39.27
CA SER A 70 -29.20 11.11 37.88
C SER A 70 -28.31 11.98 36.96
N ARG A 71 -27.98 13.20 37.39
CA ARG A 71 -27.10 14.10 36.64
C ARG A 71 -25.70 13.51 36.49
N GLU A 72 -25.11 13.01 37.57
CA GLU A 72 -23.78 12.38 37.55
C GLU A 72 -23.77 11.15 36.64
N LYS A 73 -24.81 10.32 36.72
CA LYS A 73 -24.96 9.14 35.85
C LYS A 73 -24.97 9.51 34.37
N ILE A 74 -25.79 10.49 33.98
CA ILE A 74 -25.87 10.93 32.57
C ILE A 74 -24.52 11.52 32.10
N LEU A 75 -23.83 12.28 32.96
CA LEU A 75 -22.51 12.84 32.62
C LEU A 75 -21.46 11.76 32.41
N VAL A 76 -21.43 10.73 33.27
CA VAL A 76 -20.52 9.58 33.13
C VAL A 76 -20.85 8.80 31.86
N GLU A 77 -22.11 8.46 31.63
CA GLU A 77 -22.55 7.71 30.44
C GLU A 77 -22.22 8.46 29.13
N MET A 78 -22.47 9.77 29.09
CA MET A 78 -22.15 10.59 27.92
C MET A 78 -20.64 10.67 27.67
N THR A 79 -19.85 10.84 28.73
CA THR A 79 -18.38 10.93 28.64
C THR A 79 -17.77 9.60 28.20
N GLU A 80 -18.26 8.48 28.75
CA GLU A 80 -17.83 7.15 28.36
C GLU A 80 -18.16 6.86 26.90
N LYS A 81 -19.38 7.20 26.46
CA LYS A 81 -19.78 7.04 25.05
C LYS A 81 -18.87 7.83 24.11
N LEU A 82 -18.61 9.10 24.42
CA LEU A 82 -17.73 9.94 23.60
C LEU A 82 -16.30 9.38 23.56
N HIS A 83 -15.80 8.89 24.70
CA HIS A 83 -14.47 8.27 24.76
C HIS A 83 -14.39 6.99 23.92
N GLN A 84 -15.41 6.13 23.97
CA GLN A 84 -15.50 4.92 23.16
C GLN A 84 -15.54 5.24 21.66
N GLU A 85 -16.35 6.24 21.26
CA GLU A 85 -16.41 6.71 19.88
C GLU A 85 -15.03 7.22 19.41
N PHE A 86 -14.35 8.04 20.22
CA PHE A 86 -13.02 8.54 19.89
C PHE A 86 -11.98 7.42 19.69
N LEU A 87 -11.95 6.42 20.58
CA LEU A 87 -11.03 5.28 20.44
C LEU A 87 -11.35 4.43 19.22
N SER A 88 -12.63 4.22 18.93
CA SER A 88 -13.08 3.52 17.72
C SER A 88 -12.64 4.26 16.47
N ASP A 89 -12.82 5.58 16.42
CA ASP A 89 -12.42 6.41 15.28
C ASP A 89 -10.91 6.40 15.09
N GLN A 90 -10.12 6.51 16.17
CA GLN A 90 -8.67 6.37 16.11
C GLN A 90 -8.24 5.03 15.51
N GLN A 91 -8.85 3.94 15.98
CA GLN A 91 -8.52 2.60 15.49
C GLN A 91 -8.90 2.47 14.00
N LYS A 92 -10.06 3.00 13.61
CA LYS A 92 -10.53 3.01 12.23
C LYS A 92 -9.55 3.75 11.32
N ILE A 93 -9.20 5.00 11.65
CA ILE A 93 -8.24 5.81 10.88
C ILE A 93 -6.89 5.08 10.77
N ARG A 94 -6.41 4.49 11.86
CA ARG A 94 -5.16 3.70 11.84
C ARG A 94 -5.25 2.53 10.87
N THR A 95 -6.34 1.78 10.90
CA THR A 95 -6.51 0.62 10.01
C THR A 95 -6.68 1.01 8.54
N GLU A 96 -7.38 2.11 8.28
CA GLU A 96 -7.57 2.66 6.93
C GLU A 96 -6.22 3.09 6.34
N LEU A 97 -5.45 3.89 7.07
CA LEU A 97 -4.12 4.33 6.64
C LEU A 97 -3.16 3.16 6.35
N LEU A 98 -3.15 2.13 7.21
CA LEU A 98 -2.32 0.94 6.99
C LEU A 98 -2.76 0.14 5.76
N THR A 99 -4.07 0.10 5.49
CA THR A 99 -4.63 -0.59 4.33
C THR A 99 -4.30 0.15 3.05
N GLU A 100 -4.48 1.47 3.03
CA GLU A 100 -4.13 2.34 1.89
C GLU A 100 -2.63 2.24 1.57
N PHE A 101 -1.77 2.38 2.58
CA PHE A 101 -0.32 2.29 2.38
C PHE A 101 0.08 0.91 1.83
N LYS A 102 -0.55 -0.17 2.30
CA LYS A 102 -0.30 -1.51 1.77
C LYS A 102 -0.72 -1.63 0.31
N GLN A 103 -1.88 -1.08 -0.06
CA GLN A 103 -2.37 -1.08 -1.44
C GLN A 103 -1.42 -0.31 -2.36
N GLU A 104 -0.98 0.89 -1.95
CA GLU A 104 -0.02 1.67 -2.73
C GLU A 104 1.30 0.92 -2.95
N LEU A 105 1.82 0.23 -1.93
CA LEU A 105 3.01 -0.61 -2.07
C LEU A 105 2.79 -1.78 -3.03
N ASP A 106 1.65 -2.45 -2.94
CA ASP A 106 1.31 -3.58 -3.82
C ASP A 106 1.12 -3.12 -5.27
N ASP A 107 0.54 -1.94 -5.51
CA ASP A 107 0.37 -1.34 -6.83
C ASP A 107 1.71 -0.94 -7.45
N VAL A 108 2.57 -0.27 -6.66
CA VAL A 108 3.92 0.10 -7.10
C VAL A 108 4.73 -1.15 -7.43
N ARG A 109 4.69 -2.19 -6.58
CA ARG A 109 5.36 -3.48 -6.84
C ARG A 109 4.87 -4.09 -8.14
N SER A 110 3.56 -4.24 -8.30
CA SER A 110 2.97 -4.91 -9.47
C SER A 110 3.25 -4.13 -10.76
N SER A 111 3.21 -2.80 -10.72
CA SER A 111 3.54 -1.95 -11.88
C SER A 111 5.03 -2.02 -12.28
N LEU A 112 5.93 -2.24 -11.33
CA LEU A 112 7.35 -2.46 -11.61
C LEU A 112 7.57 -3.84 -12.21
N GLU A 113 6.99 -4.87 -11.61
CA GLU A 113 7.07 -6.25 -12.11
C GLU A 113 6.59 -6.37 -13.55
N GLU A 114 5.47 -5.72 -13.88
CA GLU A 114 4.94 -5.73 -15.26
C GLU A 114 5.89 -5.02 -16.22
N ARG A 115 6.39 -3.83 -15.87
CA ARG A 115 7.37 -3.12 -16.71
C ARG A 115 8.65 -3.92 -16.93
N TYR A 116 9.15 -4.60 -15.91
CA TYR A 116 10.31 -5.46 -16.05
C TYR A 116 10.02 -6.66 -16.96
N ARG A 117 8.85 -7.27 -16.82
CA ARG A 117 8.41 -8.37 -17.70
C ARG A 117 8.32 -7.93 -19.15
N GLU A 118 7.69 -6.79 -19.42
CA GLU A 118 7.58 -6.21 -20.75
C GLU A 118 8.96 -5.90 -21.36
N MET A 119 9.86 -5.30 -20.59
CA MET A 119 11.23 -5.00 -21.01
C MET A 119 11.99 -6.28 -21.38
N ILE A 120 11.94 -7.31 -20.54
CA ILE A 120 12.60 -8.60 -20.82
C ILE A 120 12.01 -9.24 -22.08
N ASN A 121 10.69 -9.23 -22.24
CA ASN A 121 10.04 -9.79 -23.43
C ASN A 121 10.46 -9.03 -24.71
N ALA A 122 10.56 -7.71 -24.64
CA ALA A 122 11.03 -6.88 -25.75
C ALA A 122 12.49 -7.20 -26.11
N ASP A 123 13.37 -7.31 -25.12
CA ASP A 123 14.79 -7.63 -25.31
C ASP A 123 14.95 -9.03 -25.92
N VAL A 124 14.21 -10.03 -25.44
CA VAL A 124 14.21 -11.39 -26.00
C VAL A 124 13.74 -11.37 -27.45
N ALA A 125 12.62 -10.70 -27.74
CA ALA A 125 12.11 -10.60 -29.11
C ALA A 125 13.11 -9.90 -30.05
N GLN A 126 13.79 -8.85 -29.58
CA GLN A 126 14.83 -8.16 -30.34
C GLN A 126 16.05 -9.05 -30.59
N MET A 127 16.51 -9.80 -29.59
CA MET A 127 17.62 -10.75 -29.75
C MET A 127 17.26 -11.85 -30.74
N GLU A 128 16.06 -12.43 -30.65
CA GLU A 128 15.59 -13.44 -31.59
C GLU A 128 15.50 -12.92 -33.02
N ALA A 129 14.98 -11.70 -33.22
CA ALA A 129 14.90 -11.06 -34.53
C ALA A 129 16.29 -10.80 -35.12
N THR A 130 17.24 -10.37 -34.29
CA THR A 130 18.63 -10.10 -34.69
C THR A 130 19.34 -11.40 -35.07
N HIS A 131 19.26 -12.42 -34.21
CA HIS A 131 19.85 -13.73 -34.46
C HIS A 131 19.26 -14.36 -35.73
N ARG A 132 17.94 -14.26 -35.96
CA ARG A 132 17.30 -14.75 -37.19
C ARG A 132 17.84 -14.05 -38.45
N ARG A 133 18.07 -12.74 -38.37
CA ARG A 133 18.67 -11.95 -39.46
C ARG A 133 20.12 -12.38 -39.73
N GLU A 134 20.91 -12.56 -38.69
CA GLU A 134 22.30 -13.03 -38.77
C GLU A 134 22.39 -14.43 -39.37
N LEU A 135 21.57 -15.38 -38.91
CA LEU A 135 21.50 -16.73 -39.48
C LEU A 135 21.13 -16.71 -40.97
N SER A 136 20.19 -15.86 -41.36
CA SER A 136 19.84 -15.68 -42.78
C SER A 136 21.02 -15.12 -43.58
N GLY A 137 21.78 -14.18 -43.01
CA GLY A 137 23.03 -13.69 -43.59
C GLY A 137 24.08 -14.77 -43.72
N ILE A 138 24.22 -15.62 -42.69
CA ILE A 138 25.19 -16.72 -42.65
C ILE A 138 24.88 -17.74 -43.75
N LYS A 139 23.62 -18.16 -43.85
CA LYS A 139 23.17 -19.16 -44.84
C LYS A 139 23.35 -18.73 -46.30
N LYS A 140 23.53 -17.43 -46.58
CA LYS A 140 23.72 -16.89 -47.94
C LYS A 140 25.19 -16.84 -48.38
N LYS A 141 26.14 -17.13 -47.49
CA LYS A 141 27.58 -17.03 -47.76
C LYS A 141 28.26 -18.41 -47.74
N GLN A 142 29.48 -18.46 -48.26
CA GLN A 142 30.36 -19.62 -48.13
C GLN A 142 31.34 -19.39 -46.98
N TRP A 143 31.63 -20.44 -46.22
CA TRP A 143 32.41 -20.36 -44.99
C TRP A 143 33.66 -21.22 -45.07
N CYS A 144 34.75 -20.70 -44.52
CA CYS A 144 36.03 -21.40 -44.47
C CYS A 144 35.90 -22.60 -43.55
N TRP A 145 36.20 -23.79 -44.06
CA TRP A 145 36.14 -25.01 -43.25
C TRP A 145 37.07 -24.96 -42.02
N HIS A 146 38.20 -24.25 -42.14
CA HIS A 146 39.21 -24.24 -41.09
C HIS A 146 38.96 -23.21 -39.97
N CYS A 147 38.51 -22.00 -40.32
CA CYS A 147 38.46 -20.87 -39.40
C CYS A 147 37.16 -20.07 -39.43
N GLU A 148 36.13 -20.55 -40.12
CA GLU A 148 34.77 -19.96 -40.14
C GLU A 148 34.67 -18.53 -40.66
N ASN A 149 35.76 -17.96 -41.19
CA ASN A 149 35.72 -16.70 -41.95
C ASN A 149 35.07 -16.90 -43.32
N GLU A 150 34.56 -15.82 -43.91
CA GLU A 150 33.98 -15.86 -45.26
C GLU A 150 34.99 -16.41 -46.27
N ALA A 151 34.59 -17.46 -47.00
CA ALA A 151 35.47 -18.15 -47.92
C ALA A 151 35.43 -17.52 -49.32
N VAL A 152 36.61 -17.36 -49.92
CA VAL A 152 36.77 -16.86 -51.29
C VAL A 152 37.34 -17.91 -52.24
N TYR A 153 37.94 -18.99 -51.71
CA TYR A 153 38.52 -20.08 -52.48
C TYR A 153 37.68 -21.35 -52.35
N PHE A 154 37.12 -21.83 -53.45
CA PHE A 154 36.37 -23.08 -53.51
C PHE A 154 37.27 -24.28 -53.82
N CYS A 155 37.14 -25.37 -53.05
CA CYS A 155 37.82 -26.64 -53.34
C CYS A 155 36.87 -27.66 -53.97
N CYS A 156 35.86 -28.11 -53.22
CA CYS A 156 34.81 -29.03 -53.68
C CYS A 156 33.53 -28.87 -52.84
N TRP A 157 32.49 -29.68 -53.11
CA TRP A 157 31.21 -29.63 -52.38
C TRP A 157 31.42 -29.59 -50.86
N ASN A 158 30.83 -28.59 -50.21
CA ASN A 158 30.92 -28.35 -48.77
C ASN A 158 32.35 -28.15 -48.21
N THR A 159 33.32 -27.71 -49.04
CA THR A 159 34.67 -27.35 -48.56
C THR A 159 35.23 -26.16 -49.33
N SER A 160 35.29 -25.03 -48.63
CA SER A 160 35.82 -23.74 -49.11
C SER A 160 36.79 -23.16 -48.07
N TYR A 161 37.64 -22.22 -48.47
CA TYR A 161 38.66 -21.58 -47.62
C TYR A 161 38.72 -20.07 -47.81
N CYS A 162 39.10 -19.33 -46.77
CA CYS A 162 39.36 -17.90 -46.87
C CYS A 162 40.79 -17.59 -47.37
N SER A 163 41.74 -18.53 -47.23
CA SER A 163 43.14 -18.36 -47.63
C SER A 163 43.79 -19.69 -48.03
N GLN A 164 44.89 -19.61 -48.79
CA GLN A 164 45.72 -20.78 -49.10
C GLN A 164 46.32 -21.40 -47.83
N GLN A 165 46.65 -20.58 -46.82
CA GLN A 165 47.14 -21.07 -45.53
C GLN A 165 46.13 -22.02 -44.87
N CYS A 166 44.87 -21.59 -44.75
CA CYS A 166 43.79 -22.43 -44.24
C CYS A 166 43.58 -23.71 -45.06
N GLN A 167 43.80 -23.65 -46.38
CA GLN A 167 43.75 -24.83 -47.23
C GLN A 167 44.90 -25.80 -46.94
N HIS A 168 46.14 -25.31 -46.83
CA HIS A 168 47.31 -26.13 -46.53
C HIS A 168 47.21 -26.82 -45.17
N ASP A 169 46.70 -26.09 -44.17
CA ASP A 169 46.50 -26.60 -42.81
C ASP A 169 45.46 -27.73 -42.79
N HIS A 170 44.31 -27.55 -43.47
CA HIS A 170 43.29 -28.59 -43.60
C HIS A 170 43.66 -29.71 -44.61
N TRP A 171 44.65 -29.50 -45.49
CA TRP A 171 44.89 -30.38 -46.64
C TRP A 171 45.19 -31.83 -46.25
N ARG A 172 45.94 -32.04 -45.16
CA ARG A 172 46.36 -33.37 -44.70
C ARG A 172 45.17 -34.31 -44.45
N THR A 173 44.07 -33.77 -43.92
CA THR A 173 42.82 -34.49 -43.68
C THR A 173 41.93 -34.47 -44.92
N HIS A 174 41.75 -33.31 -45.56
CA HIS A 174 40.86 -33.12 -46.70
C HIS A 174 41.18 -34.00 -47.90
N ARG A 175 42.47 -34.18 -48.23
CA ARG A 175 42.93 -34.89 -49.44
C ARG A 175 42.37 -36.31 -49.58
N LYS A 176 42.00 -36.97 -48.47
CA LYS A 176 41.49 -38.34 -48.46
C LYS A 176 40.09 -38.46 -49.10
N TYR A 177 39.28 -37.40 -49.03
CA TYR A 177 37.89 -37.37 -49.50
C TYR A 177 37.60 -36.19 -50.43
N CYS A 178 38.64 -35.46 -50.85
CA CYS A 178 38.51 -34.35 -51.79
C CYS A 178 37.89 -34.85 -53.10
N ARG A 179 36.75 -34.25 -53.49
CA ARG A 179 36.03 -34.60 -54.71
C ARG A 179 36.57 -33.88 -55.95
N ARG A 180 37.55 -33.00 -55.77
CA ARG A 180 38.24 -32.29 -56.85
C ARG A 180 39.26 -33.24 -57.50
N ARG A 181 38.80 -34.17 -58.33
CA ARG A 181 39.69 -34.98 -59.19
C ARG A 181 40.17 -34.15 -60.38
N LYS A 182 41.44 -34.34 -60.78
CA LYS A 182 42.01 -33.81 -62.03
C LYS A 182 41.11 -34.28 -63.19
N GLY A 183 40.60 -33.36 -63.99
CA GLY A 183 40.01 -33.71 -65.28
C GLY A 183 41.01 -34.56 -66.06
N GLY A 184 40.72 -35.86 -66.16
CA GLY A 184 41.33 -36.70 -67.16
C GLY A 184 40.91 -36.14 -68.52
N LYS A 185 41.88 -35.99 -69.42
CA LYS A 185 41.61 -35.79 -70.84
C LYS A 185 40.72 -36.95 -71.30
N GLU A 186 39.51 -36.68 -71.75
CA GLU A 186 38.65 -37.66 -72.40
C GLU A 186 38.87 -37.54 -73.91
N ASP A 187 39.53 -38.55 -74.51
CA ASP A 187 39.40 -38.86 -75.93
C ASP A 187 37.99 -39.44 -76.18
N PRO A 188 37.28 -39.07 -77.26
CA PRO A 188 35.93 -39.55 -77.48
C PRO A 188 35.96 -40.95 -78.10
N ALA A 189 35.85 -41.98 -77.25
CA ALA A 189 35.52 -43.33 -77.71
C ALA A 189 34.00 -43.47 -77.80
N ILE A 190 33.50 -43.46 -79.04
CA ILE A 190 32.16 -43.88 -79.44
C ILE A 190 31.99 -45.35 -79.05
N ASP A 191 30.99 -45.68 -78.24
CA ASP A 191 30.39 -47.02 -78.23
C ASP A 191 28.89 -46.98 -77.92
N GLN A 192 28.16 -47.78 -78.69
CA GLN A 192 26.72 -47.78 -78.86
C GLN A 192 26.04 -48.69 -77.83
N GLY A 193 24.99 -48.15 -77.20
CA GLY A 193 23.76 -48.89 -76.90
C GLY A 193 23.77 -49.96 -75.80
N LYS A 194 23.05 -49.68 -74.71
CA LYS A 194 21.97 -50.59 -74.25
C LYS A 194 21.02 -49.92 -73.26
N LYS A 195 19.72 -50.04 -73.55
CA LYS A 195 18.59 -49.67 -72.69
C LYS A 195 18.58 -50.51 -71.41
N GLY A 196 18.24 -49.89 -70.29
CA GLY A 196 17.97 -50.56 -69.01
C GLY A 196 17.13 -49.68 -68.10
N ASN A 197 15.82 -49.88 -68.16
CA ASN A 197 14.76 -49.22 -67.40
C ASN A 197 14.76 -49.63 -65.92
N SER A 198 14.47 -48.72 -64.98
CA SER A 198 13.60 -49.01 -63.81
C SER A 198 13.28 -47.76 -62.96
N ASN A 199 11.97 -47.64 -62.71
CA ASN A 199 11.27 -46.76 -61.78
C ASN A 199 11.81 -46.81 -60.34
N GLY A 200 11.57 -45.75 -59.56
CA GLY A 200 11.64 -45.83 -58.10
C GLY A 200 11.36 -44.54 -57.34
N THR A 201 10.08 -44.13 -57.32
CA THR A 201 9.31 -43.58 -56.18
C THR A 201 9.83 -42.34 -55.41
N ASN A 202 9.09 -41.24 -55.57
CA ASN A 202 9.04 -40.11 -54.63
C ASN A 202 8.40 -40.54 -53.31
N GLY A 203 9.07 -40.25 -52.19
CA GLY A 203 8.52 -40.33 -50.84
C GLY A 203 8.54 -38.96 -50.21
N ASP A 204 7.41 -38.27 -50.25
CA ASP A 204 7.10 -37.11 -49.40
C ASP A 204 7.00 -37.58 -47.94
N ALA A 205 7.67 -36.86 -47.03
CA ALA A 205 7.51 -37.01 -45.59
C ALA A 205 6.98 -35.69 -44.99
N PRO A 206 5.95 -35.73 -44.11
CA PRO A 206 5.37 -34.53 -43.53
C PRO A 206 6.18 -34.04 -42.33
N VAL A 207 6.29 -32.71 -42.21
CA VAL A 207 6.79 -32.00 -41.03
C VAL A 207 5.73 -32.08 -39.92
N SER A 208 6.15 -32.40 -38.71
CA SER A 208 5.36 -32.36 -37.48
C SER A 208 6.14 -31.64 -36.39
N GLY A 209 5.43 -30.83 -35.60
CA GLY A 209 5.77 -30.46 -34.21
C GLY A 209 6.68 -29.26 -34.07
#